data_AF-A0A9E5AYE5-F1
#
_entry.id   AF-A0A9E5AYE5-F1
#
_cell.length_a   1.000
_cell.length_b   1.000
_cell.length_c   1.000
_cell.angle_alpha   90.00
_cell.angle_beta   90.00
_cell.angle_gamma   90.00
#
_symmetry.space_group_name_H-M   'P 1'
#
loop_
_entity.id
_entity.type
_entity.pdbx_description
1 polymer ?
#
loop_
_entity_poly.entity_id
_entity_poly.type
_entity_poly.pdbx_seq_one_letter_code
_entity_poly.pdbx_strand_id
1 'polypeptide(L)' 'SLTTPTAADDCFSVAVCSDGSYGIEKGLIYSFPIRSNGAKWEIIQSVTVNDFSRSKITATENELKEEKSLVSELLPK' A
#
# COMPACT_ATOMS: atom_id res chain seq x y z
N SER A 1 12.49 6.98 7.28
CA SER A 1 13.32 6.35 6.24
C SER A 1 13.21 4.84 6.38
N LEU A 2 13.21 4.07 5.28
CA LEU A 2 13.21 2.60 5.31
C LEU A 2 14.45 2.00 5.98
N THR A 3 15.54 2.77 6.07
CA THR A 3 16.82 2.37 6.66
C THR A 3 17.01 2.86 8.09
N THR A 4 15.97 3.46 8.70
CA THR A 4 16.00 3.94 10.08
C THR A 4 14.91 3.24 10.87
N PRO A 5 15.19 2.74 12.08
CA PRO A 5 14.17 2.21 12.96
C PRO A 5 13.06 3.24 13.18
N THR A 6 11.82 2.80 13.00
CA THR A 6 10.62 3.60 13.32
C THR A 6 10.36 3.49 14.81
N ALA A 7 9.86 4.54 15.45
CA ALA A 7 9.48 4.49 16.87
C ALA A 7 8.38 3.43 17.11
N ALA A 8 8.36 2.84 18.31
CA ALA A 8 7.52 1.68 18.63
C ALA A 8 6.01 1.92 18.47
N ASP A 9 5.55 3.16 18.64
CA ASP A 9 4.15 3.57 18.51
C ASP A 9 3.88 4.37 17.23
N ASP A 10 4.80 4.30 16.26
CA ASP A 10 4.75 5.10 15.05
C ASP A 10 4.80 4.24 13.78
N CYS A 11 4.41 4.87 12.67
CA CYS A 11 4.45 4.31 11.32
C CYS A 11 4.56 5.44 10.29
N PHE A 12 4.94 5.09 9.06
CA PHE A 12 4.93 6.06 7.96
C PHE A 12 4.37 5.40 6.70
N SER A 13 3.85 6.24 5.80
CA SER A 13 3.25 5.78 4.56
C SER A 13 4.30 5.55 3.50
N VAL A 14 4.25 4.40 2.81
CA VAL A 14 5.10 4.11 1.65
C VAL A 14 4.28 3.38 0.59
N ALA A 15 4.44 3.81 -0.66
CA ALA A 15 3.95 3.08 -1.82
C ALA A 15 4.83 1.85 -2.06
N VAL A 16 4.25 0.67 -1.87
CA VAL A 16 4.91 -0.62 -2.10
C VAL A 16 4.02 -1.52 -2.96
N CYS A 17 4.62 -2.57 -3.52
CA CYS A 17 3.89 -3.60 -4.23
C CYS A 17 2.98 -4.36 -3.26
N SER A 18 1.67 -4.27 -3.46
CA SER A 18 0.67 -4.90 -2.61
C SER A 18 0.86 -6.42 -2.56
N ASP A 19 0.87 -6.96 -1.34
CA ASP A 19 0.89 -8.39 -1.04
C ASP A 19 -0.52 -8.96 -0.79
N GLY A 20 -1.57 -8.12 -0.90
CA GLY A 20 -2.95 -8.45 -0.56
C GLY A 20 -3.42 -7.83 0.75
N SER A 21 -2.54 -7.14 1.48
CA SER A 21 -2.87 -6.45 2.73
C SER A 21 -4.10 -5.56 2.56
N TYR A 22 -4.98 -5.56 3.55
CA TYR A 22 -6.25 -4.81 3.57
C TYR A 22 -7.22 -5.12 2.42
N GLY A 23 -7.02 -6.24 1.70
CA GLY A 23 -7.85 -6.64 0.56
C GLY A 23 -7.52 -5.90 -0.74
N ILE A 24 -6.39 -5.19 -0.80
CA ILE A 24 -5.93 -4.50 -2.01
C ILE A 24 -5.39 -5.53 -3.00
N GLU A 25 -5.69 -5.37 -4.29
CA GLU A 25 -5.19 -6.26 -5.35
C GLU A 25 -3.67 -6.47 -5.29
N LYS A 26 -3.23 -7.73 -5.31
CA LYS A 26 -1.81 -8.09 -5.31
C LYS A 26 -1.11 -7.55 -6.57
N GLY A 27 0.10 -7.04 -6.40
CA GLY A 27 0.89 -6.49 -7.51
C GLY A 27 0.54 -5.05 -7.88
N LEU A 28 -0.48 -4.44 -7.26
CA LEU A 28 -0.75 -3.01 -7.39
C LEU A 28 0.23 -2.22 -6.52
N ILE A 29 0.83 -1.16 -7.06
CA ILE A 29 1.62 -0.23 -6.24
C ILE A 29 0.66 0.64 -5.46
N TYR A 30 0.64 0.47 -4.13
CA TYR A 30 -0.33 1.13 -3.25
C TYR A 30 0.37 1.60 -1.96
N SER A 31 -0.11 2.70 -1.39
CA SER A 31 0.46 3.28 -0.17
C SER A 31 -0.10 2.63 1.08
N PHE A 32 0.77 2.06 1.93
CA PHE A 32 0.41 1.39 3.17
C PHE A 32 1.10 2.01 4.38
N PRO A 33 0.51 1.90 5.59
CA PRO A 33 1.22 2.18 6.82
C PRO A 33 2.26 1.07 7.07
N ILE A 34 3.53 1.46 7.14
CA ILE A 34 4.63 0.52 7.35
C ILE A 34 5.46 0.90 8.58
N ARG A 35 6.18 -0.10 9.09
CA ARG A 35 7.20 0.06 10.12
C ARG A 35 8.52 -0.52 9.63
N SER A 36 9.63 0.17 9.90
CA SER A 36 10.98 -0.34 9.64
C SER A 36 11.75 -0.58 10.95
N ASN A 37 12.55 -1.64 10.99
CA ASN A 37 13.53 -1.87 12.06
C ASN A 37 14.94 -1.37 11.69
N GLY A 38 15.07 -0.62 10.59
CA GLY A 38 16.35 -0.13 10.05
C GLY A 38 17.02 -1.06 9.04
N ALA A 39 16.62 -2.33 8.97
CA ALA A 39 17.14 -3.30 8.00
C ALA A 39 16.04 -3.93 7.13
N LYS A 40 14.85 -4.13 7.70
CA LYS A 40 13.65 -4.65 7.06
C LYS A 40 12.46 -3.78 7.44
N TRP A 41 11.43 -3.82 6.60
CA TRP A 41 10.17 -3.15 6.83
C TRP A 41 9.02 -4.13 6.67
N GLU A 42 7.88 -3.79 7.25
CA GLU A 42 6.64 -4.57 7.18
C GLU A 42 5.42 -3.65 7.08
N ILE A 43 4.38 -4.11 6.38
CA ILE A 43 3.05 -3.49 6.41
C ILE A 43 2.42 -3.83 7.75
N ILE A 44 1.99 -2.79 8.48
CA ILE A 44 1.25 -2.98 9.73
C ILE A 44 -0.08 -3.63 9.37
N GLN A 45 -0.45 -4.75 10.03
CA GLN A 45 -1.68 -5.50 9.75
C GLN A 45 -2.83 -5.17 10.70
N SER A 46 -2.55 -4.49 11.81
CA SER A 46 -3.48 -4.31 12.94
C SER A 46 -4.28 -3.01 12.90
N VAL A 47 -4.39 -2.34 11.74
CA VAL A 47 -5.16 -1.09 11.63
C VAL A 47 -6.62 -1.42 11.34
N THR A 48 -7.50 -1.03 12.24
CA THR A 48 -8.95 -1.15 12.03
C THR A 48 -9.39 -0.22 10.90
N VAL A 49 -10.00 -0.80 9.86
CA VAL A 49 -10.58 -0.05 8.75
C VAL A 49 -12.10 -0.03 8.92
N ASN A 50 -12.66 1.14 9.22
CA ASN A 50 -14.11 1.33 9.25
C ASN A 50 -14.69 1.51 7.84
N ASP A 51 -16.02 1.54 7.72
CA ASP A 51 -16.71 1.62 6.43
C ASP A 51 -16.36 2.89 5.64
N PHE A 52 -16.19 4.02 6.32
CA PHE A 52 -15.77 5.27 5.69
C PHE A 52 -14.38 5.13 5.06
N SER A 53 -13.40 4.66 5.83
CA SER A 53 -12.04 4.41 5.34
C SER A 53 -12.04 3.37 4.21
N ARG A 54 -12.84 2.30 4.34
CA ARG A 54 -12.97 1.28 3.28
C ARG A 54 -13.47 1.88 1.98
N SER A 55 -14.51 2.72 2.02
CA SER A 55 -15.03 3.38 0.81
C SER A 55 -13.97 4.21 0.09
N LYS A 56 -13.12 4.93 0.84
CA LYS A 56 -12.03 5.73 0.27
C LYS A 56 -10.91 4.87 -0.29
N ILE A 57 -10.53 3.83 0.44
CA ILE A 57 -9.54 2.84 -0.01
C ILE A 57 -9.98 2.21 -1.33
N THR A 58 -11.22 1.76 -1.43
CA THR A 58 -11.76 1.15 -2.66
C THR A 58 -11.81 2.14 -3.83
N ALA A 59 -12.13 3.41 -3.59
CA ALA A 59 -12.11 4.42 -4.63
C ALA A 59 -10.68 4.62 -5.20
N THR A 60 -9.67 4.75 -4.34
CA THR A 60 -8.27 4.88 -4.75
C THR A 60 -7.74 3.61 -5.41
N GLU A 61 -8.12 2.43 -4.92
CA GLU A 61 -7.74 1.17 -5.55
C GLU A 61 -8.28 1.08 -6.99
N ASN A 62 -9.52 1.49 -7.23
CA ASN A 62 -10.11 1.47 -8.56
C ASN A 62 -9.40 2.44 -9.52
N GLU A 63 -9.09 3.66 -9.06
CA GLU A 63 -8.32 4.65 -9.84
C GLU A 63 -6.97 4.07 -10.29
N LEU A 64 -6.22 3.45 -9.38
CA LEU A 64 -4.92 2.84 -9.70
C LEU A 64 -5.03 1.63 -10.65
N LYS A 65 -6.13 0.87 -10.59
CA LYS A 65 -6.39 -0.22 -11.54
C LYS A 65 -6.67 0.31 -12.94
N GLU A 66 -7.42 1.39 -13.04
CA GLU A 66 -7.68 2.07 -14.31
C GLU A 66 -6.36 2.58 -14.92
N GLU A 67 -5.51 3.26 -14.13
CA GLU A 67 -4.17 3.69 -14.57
C GLU A 67 -3.29 2.53 -15.05
N LYS A 68 -3.25 1.43 -14.28
CA LYS A 68 -2.51 0.22 -14.65
C LYS A 68 -3.01 -0.37 -15.97
N SER A 69 -4.33 -0.40 -16.18
CA SER A 69 -4.94 -0.86 -17.43
C SER A 69 -4.56 0.02 -18.61
N LEU A 70 -4.60 1.34 -18.45
CA LEU A 70 -4.25 2.31 -19.49
C LEU A 70 -2.78 2.18 -19.91
N VAL A 71 -1.87 2.02 -18.93
CA VAL A 71 -0.43 1.88 -19.23
C VAL A 71 -0.12 0.50 -19.80
N SER A 72 -0.89 -0.54 -19.49
CA SER A 72 -0.66 -1.88 -20.04
C SER A 72 -0.69 -1.92 -21.57
N GLU A 73 -1.43 -1.01 -22.22
CA GLU A 73 -1.46 -0.90 -23.69
C GLU A 73 -0.20 -0.23 -24.26
N LEU A 74 0.55 0.50 -23.44
CA LEU A 74 1.78 1.22 -23.81
C LEU A 74 3.05 0.43 -23.54
N LEU A 75 2.96 -0.69 -22.80
CA LEU A 75 4.10 -1.53 -22.49
C LEU A 75 4.38 -2.52 -23.63
N PRO A 76 5.66 -2.81 -23.93
CA PRO A 76 6.01 -3.84 -24.88
C PRO A 76 5.49 -5.21 -24.41
N LYS A 77 5.04 -6.02 -25.38
CA LYS A 77 4.55 -7.39 -25.15
C LYS A 77 5.68 -8.39 -25.02
#